data_AF-A0A1A8SD05-F1
#
_entry.id   AF-A0A1A8SD05-F1
#
_cell.length_a   1.000
_cell.length_b   1.000
_cell.length_c   1.000
_cell.angle_alpha   90.00
_cell.angle_beta   90.00
_cell.angle_gamma   90.00
#
_symmetry.space_group_name_H-M   'P 1'
#
loop_
_entity.id
_entity.type
_entity.pdbx_description
1 polymer ?
#
loop_
_entity_poly.entity_id
_entity_poly.type
_entity_poly.pdbx_seq_one_letter_code
_entity_poly.pdbx_strand_id
1 'polypeptide(L)'
;LFNMHDTDGDGIITLQEYRKVVEELLSNSGAMDQDAAHEIADAAMLEVASTNVPQMSPEDHYEGITFQHFEQILKDLEMETRMFIRFLDVDTTTMHCGKAAS
;
A
#
# COMPACT_ATOMS: atom_id res chain seq x y z
N LEU A 1 7.63 1.83 0.63
CA LEU A 1 6.30 2.45 0.83
C LEU A 1 5.36 1.45 1.48
N PHE A 2 5.09 0.32 0.83
CA PHE A 2 4.32 -0.79 1.42
C PHE A 2 4.86 -1.24 2.79
N ASN A 3 6.14 -1.65 2.88
CA ASN A 3 6.77 -2.09 4.13
C ASN A 3 6.88 -1.02 5.24
N MET A 4 6.55 0.24 4.94
CA MET A 4 6.52 1.29 5.98
C MET A 4 5.17 1.35 6.70
N HIS A 5 4.14 0.74 6.11
CA HIS A 5 2.76 0.76 6.58
C HIS A 5 2.23 -0.62 7.00
N ASP A 6 2.88 -1.68 6.53
CA ASP A 6 2.81 -3.03 7.11
C ASP A 6 3.58 -3.04 8.45
N THR A 7 2.86 -2.93 9.55
CA THR A 7 3.41 -2.65 10.88
C THR A 7 3.80 -3.93 11.61
N ASP A 8 3.12 -5.04 11.33
CA ASP A 8 3.41 -6.36 11.89
C ASP A 8 4.25 -7.24 10.95
N GLY A 9 4.46 -6.82 9.71
CA GLY A 9 5.34 -7.45 8.74
C GLY A 9 4.74 -8.72 8.12
N ASP A 10 3.42 -8.86 8.16
CA ASP A 10 2.71 -10.03 7.65
C ASP A 10 2.48 -9.98 6.12
N GLY A 11 2.82 -8.85 5.49
CA GLY A 11 2.66 -8.62 4.05
C GLY A 11 1.27 -8.16 3.63
N ILE A 12 0.40 -7.81 4.58
CA ILE A 12 -0.98 -7.37 4.38
C ILE A 12 -1.20 -6.05 5.11
N ILE A 13 -1.47 -4.97 4.38
CA ILE A 13 -1.92 -3.73 5.03
C ILE A 13 -3.40 -3.90 5.37
N THR A 14 -3.68 -4.11 6.65
CA THR A 14 -5.03 -4.25 7.18
C THR A 14 -5.79 -2.93 7.13
N LEU A 15 -7.13 -2.99 7.26
CA LEU A 15 -7.96 -1.79 7.35
C LEU A 15 -7.54 -0.88 8.51
N GLN A 16 -7.14 -1.49 9.62
CA GLN A 16 -6.73 -0.75 10.82
C GLN A 16 -5.43 0.03 10.58
N GLU A 17 -4.44 -0.60 9.95
CA GLU A 17 -3.18 0.06 9.60
C GLU A 17 -3.41 1.16 8.56
N TYR A 18 -4.23 0.88 7.56
CA TYR A 18 -4.56 1.86 6.53
C TYR A 18 -5.29 3.09 7.11
N ARG A 19 -6.27 2.89 8.00
CA ARG A 19 -6.96 3.99 8.70
C ARG A 19 -5.98 4.88 9.44
N LYS A 20 -5.02 4.30 10.16
CA LYS A 20 -4.00 5.06 10.89
C LYS A 20 -3.15 5.92 9.96
N VAL A 21 -2.75 5.38 8.81
CA VAL A 21 -1.97 6.12 7.81
C VAL A 21 -2.79 7.29 7.25
N VAL A 22 -4.04 7.06 6.89
CA VAL A 22 -4.94 8.11 6.38
C VAL A 22 -5.20 9.18 7.45
N GLU A 23 -5.42 8.77 8.69
CA GLU A 23 -5.60 9.68 9.82
C GLU A 23 -4.36 10.56 10.05
N GLU A 24 -3.15 9.98 10.06
CA GLU A 24 -1.91 10.74 10.23
C GLU A 24 -1.67 11.73 9.07
N LEU A 25 -1.95 11.31 7.83
CA LEU A 25 -1.83 12.16 6.64
C LEU A 25 -2.79 13.34 6.69
N LEU A 26 -4.06 13.10 7.06
CA LEU A 26 -5.09 14.13 7.09
C LEU A 26 -4.99 15.02 8.32
N SER A 27 -4.56 14.50 9.47
CA SER A 27 -4.30 15.29 10.68
C SER A 27 -3.21 16.34 10.45
N ASN A 28 -2.17 15.98 9.69
CA ASN A 28 -1.11 16.92 9.31
C ASN A 28 -1.58 18.01 8.31
N SER A 29 -2.70 17.77 7.61
CA SER A 29 -3.31 18.74 6.69
C SER A 29 -4.18 19.79 7.39
N GLY A 30 -4.46 19.60 8.68
CA GLY A 30 -5.18 20.56 9.54
C GLY A 30 -6.68 20.74 9.21
N ALA A 31 -7.24 19.91 8.33
CA ALA A 31 -8.52 20.19 7.67
C ALA A 31 -9.65 19.20 7.98
N MET A 32 -9.42 18.11 8.73
CA MET A 32 -10.38 16.99 8.75
C MET A 32 -10.53 16.32 10.13
N ASP A 33 -11.77 15.98 10.47
CA ASP A 33 -12.11 15.17 11.63
C ASP A 33 -11.69 13.70 11.44
N GLN A 34 -11.31 13.02 12.53
CA GLN A 34 -10.87 11.61 12.52
C GLN A 34 -11.93 10.69 11.91
N ASP A 35 -13.21 10.97 12.14
CA ASP A 35 -14.32 10.19 11.59
C ASP A 35 -14.35 10.26 10.06
N ALA A 36 -14.11 11.44 9.46
CA ALA A 36 -14.04 11.58 8.01
C ALA A 36 -12.83 10.85 7.42
N ALA A 37 -11.69 10.82 8.14
CA ALA A 37 -10.51 10.07 7.73
C ALA A 37 -10.79 8.55 7.70
N HIS A 38 -11.53 8.04 8.69
CA HIS A 38 -11.95 6.65 8.72
C HIS A 38 -12.92 6.31 7.58
N GLU A 39 -13.92 7.16 7.31
CA GLU A 39 -14.86 6.94 6.20
C GLU A 39 -14.14 6.90 4.84
N ILE A 40 -13.13 7.77 4.64
CA ILE A 40 -12.31 7.77 3.42
C ILE A 40 -11.49 6.48 3.33
N ALA A 41 -10.86 6.05 4.42
CA ALA A 41 -10.08 4.82 4.45
C ALA A 41 -10.96 3.60 4.14
N ASP A 42 -12.16 3.55 4.71
CA ASP A 42 -13.14 2.48 4.49
C ASP A 42 -13.62 2.44 3.04
N ALA A 43 -13.99 3.59 2.48
CA ALA A 43 -14.44 3.71 1.11
C ALA A 43 -13.34 3.29 0.11
N ALA A 44 -12.10 3.73 0.34
CA ALA A 44 -10.96 3.34 -0.48
C ALA A 44 -10.67 1.84 -0.39
N MET A 45 -10.70 1.27 0.82
CA MET A 45 -10.48 -0.17 0.98
C MET A 45 -11.59 -1.01 0.34
N LEU A 46 -12.84 -0.54 0.42
CA LEU A 46 -13.97 -1.18 -0.27
C LEU A 46 -13.80 -1.16 -1.80
N GLU A 47 -13.26 -0.09 -2.37
CA GLU A 47 -12.98 -0.01 -3.81
C GLU A 47 -11.88 -0.98 -4.25
N VAL A 48 -10.82 -1.10 -3.43
CA VAL A 48 -9.77 -2.09 -3.70
C VAL A 48 -10.34 -3.50 -3.59
N ALA A 49 -11.18 -3.77 -2.59
CA ALA A 49 -11.86 -5.05 -2.47
C ALA A 49 -12.74 -5.31 -3.70
N SER A 50 -13.63 -4.39 -4.09
CA SER A 50 -14.58 -4.57 -5.19
C SER A 50 -13.88 -4.80 -6.54
N THR A 51 -12.76 -4.15 -6.79
CA THR A 51 -11.97 -4.29 -8.02
C THR A 51 -11.20 -5.61 -8.06
N ASN A 52 -10.79 -6.14 -6.90
CA ASN A 52 -10.00 -7.37 -6.79
C ASN A 52 -10.85 -8.62 -6.45
N VAL A 53 -12.15 -8.47 -6.14
CA VAL A 53 -13.11 -9.58 -5.92
C VAL A 53 -13.11 -10.63 -7.05
N PRO A 54 -12.93 -10.31 -8.35
CA PRO A 54 -12.83 -11.35 -9.40
C PRO A 54 -11.66 -12.32 -9.21
N GLN A 55 -10.66 -11.97 -8.39
CA GLN A 55 -9.51 -12.80 -8.04
C GLN A 55 -9.68 -13.56 -6.71
N MET A 56 -10.74 -13.29 -5.94
CA MET A 56 -11.03 -13.93 -4.66
C MET A 56 -12.13 -14.98 -4.81
N SER A 57 -12.00 -16.10 -4.11
CA SER A 57 -13.04 -17.12 -4.06
C SER A 57 -14.26 -16.59 -3.30
N PRO A 58 -15.48 -17.11 -3.56
CA PRO A 58 -16.68 -16.68 -2.82
C PRO A 58 -16.62 -16.94 -1.31
N GLU A 59 -15.69 -17.79 -0.89
CA GLU A 59 -15.39 -18.18 0.48
C GLU A 59 -14.20 -17.41 1.09
N ASP A 60 -13.50 -16.61 0.28
CA ASP A 60 -12.38 -15.79 0.75
C ASP A 60 -12.89 -14.46 1.31
N HIS A 61 -12.34 -14.07 2.47
CA HIS A 61 -12.60 -12.78 3.08
C HIS A 61 -11.48 -11.81 2.69
N TYR A 62 -11.83 -10.56 2.37
CA TYR A 62 -10.84 -9.54 2.09
C TYR A 62 -10.16 -9.12 3.40
N GLU A 63 -8.93 -9.62 3.62
CA GLU A 63 -8.16 -9.35 4.84
C GLU A 63 -7.43 -7.99 4.79
N GLY A 64 -7.12 -7.50 3.59
CA GLY A 64 -6.44 -6.22 3.43
C GLY A 64 -5.76 -6.06 2.07
N ILE A 65 -4.97 -5.00 1.96
CA ILE A 65 -4.22 -4.69 0.74
C ILE A 65 -2.92 -5.51 0.78
N THR A 66 -2.83 -6.50 -0.10
CA THR A 66 -1.59 -7.25 -0.31
C THR A 66 -0.63 -6.44 -1.18
N PHE A 67 0.65 -6.85 -1.20
CA PHE A 67 1.64 -6.25 -2.11
C PHE A 67 1.20 -6.30 -3.58
N GLN A 68 0.53 -7.38 -4.00
CA GLN A 68 0.02 -7.50 -5.37
C GLN A 68 -1.07 -6.46 -5.67
N HIS A 69 -2.01 -6.23 -4.74
CA HIS A 69 -3.02 -5.17 -4.91
C HIS A 69 -2.34 -3.81 -5.03
N PHE A 70 -1.34 -3.55 -4.20
CA PHE A 70 -0.58 -2.30 -4.22
C PHE A 70 0.13 -2.07 -5.56
N GLU A 71 0.77 -3.10 -6.13
CA GLU A 71 1.40 -2.99 -7.46
C GLU A 71 0.39 -2.75 -8.59
N GLN A 72 -0.79 -3.38 -8.55
CA GLN A 72 -1.83 -3.15 -9.57
C GLN A 72 -2.32 -1.69 -9.53
N ILE A 73 -2.61 -1.18 -8.33
CA ILE A 73 -3.03 0.21 -8.12
C ILE A 73 -1.96 1.18 -8.64
N LEU A 74 -0.68 0.90 -8.38
CA LEU A 74 0.43 1.73 -8.87
C LEU A 74 0.70 1.60 -10.36
N LYS A 75 0.33 0.50 -11.01
CA LYS A 75 0.43 0.35 -12.48
C LYS A 75 -0.63 1.20 -13.19
N ASP A 76 -1.83 1.27 -12.61
CA ASP A 76 -2.92 2.09 -13.16
C ASP A 76 -2.72 3.59 -12.87
N LEU A 77 -1.98 3.92 -11.80
CA LEU A 77 -1.54 5.28 -11.53
C LEU A 77 -0.32 5.58 -12.44
N GLU A 78 -0.44 6.47 -13.43
CA GLU A 78 0.72 6.96 -14.21
C GLU A 78 1.70 7.71 -13.29
N MET A 79 2.57 6.94 -12.62
CA MET A 79 3.46 7.39 -11.55
C MET A 79 4.50 8.40 -12.05
N GLU A 80 4.94 8.30 -13.31
CA GLU A 80 5.95 9.19 -13.91
C GLU A 80 5.51 10.67 -13.95
N THR A 81 4.21 10.96 -13.97
CA THR A 81 3.70 12.32 -14.21
C THR A 81 3.27 13.04 -12.93
N ARG A 82 2.95 12.32 -11.83
CA ARG A 82 2.37 12.95 -10.61
C ARG A 82 3.24 12.90 -9.37
N MET A 83 4.26 12.04 -9.31
CA MET A 83 5.17 11.98 -8.16
C MET A 83 6.52 11.51 -8.67
N PHE A 84 7.62 12.12 -8.23
CA PHE A 84 9.00 11.76 -8.60
C PHE A 84 9.40 10.34 -8.08
N ILE A 85 8.67 9.29 -8.48
CA ILE A 85 9.00 7.89 -8.20
C ILE A 85 9.56 7.32 -9.49
N ARG A 86 10.87 7.51 -9.69
CA ARG A 86 11.60 6.67 -10.63
C ARG A 86 11.68 5.30 -9.97
N PHE A 87 10.87 4.37 -10.46
CA PHE A 87 11.14 2.96 -10.24
C PHE A 87 12.59 2.74 -10.68
N LEU A 88 13.48 2.56 -9.71
CA LEU A 88 14.83 2.12 -9.99
C LEU A 88 14.63 0.77 -10.67
N ASP A 89 14.91 0.73 -11.96
CA ASP A 89 15.24 -0.48 -12.68
C ASP A 89 16.41 -1.11 -11.89
N VAL A 90 16.06 -1.94 -10.91
CA VAL A 90 17.01 -2.65 -10.08
C VAL A 90 17.52 -3.78 -10.96
N ASP A 91 18.62 -3.50 -11.63
CA ASP A 91 19.41 -4.49 -12.32
C ASP A 91 20.04 -5.40 -11.25
N THR A 92 19.37 -6.51 -10.94
CA THR A 92 19.75 -7.50 -9.93
C THR A 92 21.11 -8.15 -10.20
N THR A 93 21.72 -7.91 -11.36
CA THR A 93 23.02 -8.41 -11.77
C THR A 93 24.19 -7.92 -10.91
N THR A 94 24.04 -6.83 -10.15
CA THR A 94 25.13 -6.27 -9.31
C THR A 94 25.02 -6.59 -7.82
N MET A 95 23.98 -7.29 -7.35
CA MET A 95 23.91 -7.73 -5.95
C MET A 95 24.80 -8.95 -5.70
N HIS A 96 26.12 -8.74 -5.72
CA HIS A 96 27.09 -9.73 -5.27
C HIS A 96 27.47 -9.44 -3.81
N CYS A 97 26.92 -10.25 -2.89
CA CYS A 97 27.33 -10.24 -1.48
C CYS A 97 28.72 -10.88 -1.36
N GLY A 98 29.77 -10.06 -1.47
CA GLY A 98 31.13 -10.44 -1.16
C GLY A 98 31.42 -10.21 0.32
N LYS A 99 31.80 -11.28 1.02
CA LYS A 99 32.32 -11.26 2.40
C LYS A 99 33.51 -10.28 2.47
N ALA A 100 33.37 -9.17 3.18
CA ALA A 100 34.50 -8.29 3.49
C ALA A 100 35.41 -9.02 4.48
N ALA A 101 36.54 -9.54 3.99
CA ALA A 101 37.67 -9.91 4.81
C ALA A 101 38.58 -8.69 4.97
N SER A 102 38.78 -8.26 6.21
CA SER A 102 40.00 -7.59 6.69
C SER A 102 40.11 -7.84 8.18
#